data_AF-A0A4R1QSJ5-F1
#
_entry.id   AF-A0A4R1QSJ5-F1
#
_cell.length_a   1.000
_cell.length_b   1.000
_cell.length_c   1.000
_cell.angle_alpha   90.00
_cell.angle_beta   90.00
_cell.angle_gamma   90.00
#
_symmetry.space_group_name_H-M   'P 1'
#
loop_
_entity.id
_entity.type
_entity.pdbx_description
1 polymer ?
#
loop_
_entity_poly.entity_id
_entity_poly.type
_entity_poly.pdbx_seq_one_letter_code
_entity_poly.pdbx_strand_id
1 'polypeptide(L)'
;MRKSQNYQLRLPERLEERNDPADIDDLTYDMEIIDRELKKQADKDAELDDLKASRTELNAHASASVLAHPDGSVTDEKIGLRTVGGVKNKLQALLTLIGQQIAGIKGTEAWNDGPAITLAAAKQTLDAHKAAADELREHFDAHAASKANPHAVTKTQVGLGNVPNVATNDQTPTYTEAAALSRLVSGETLALAFGKLAKAVRSLMEHLADTENPHTVTAHQAGAYTQQETDKKDAAVKSALESALAAHTGNTSNPHKTTKAQVGLGSCDNTADVDKPVSTAQAAAIAAVQNALNSHKADKANPHAVTKTQVGLSNVTND
;
A
#
# COMPACT_ATOMS: atom_id res chain seq x y z
N MET A 1 27.26 -90.16 -105.56
CA MET A 1 26.22 -89.41 -106.29
C MET A 1 25.30 -88.73 -105.28
N ARG A 2 25.28 -87.39 -105.30
CA ARG A 2 24.47 -86.55 -104.42
C ARG A 2 22.99 -86.82 -104.73
N LYS A 3 22.29 -87.53 -103.83
CA LYS A 3 20.84 -87.75 -103.97
C LYS A 3 20.12 -86.54 -103.38
N SER A 4 19.50 -85.75 -104.25
CA SER A 4 18.52 -84.73 -103.84
C SER A 4 17.29 -85.44 -103.26
N GLN A 5 16.90 -85.08 -102.03
CA GLN A 5 15.79 -85.72 -101.30
C GLN A 5 14.40 -85.30 -101.80
N ASN A 6 14.29 -84.32 -102.71
CA ASN A 6 13.01 -83.64 -102.98
C ASN A 6 12.48 -83.74 -104.41
N TYR A 7 13.18 -84.41 -105.34
CA TYR A 7 12.70 -84.54 -106.73
C TYR A 7 12.87 -85.97 -107.27
N GLN A 8 11.76 -86.59 -107.69
CA GLN A 8 11.69 -87.93 -108.30
C GLN A 8 12.37 -87.93 -109.69
N LEU A 9 13.68 -88.24 -109.72
CA LEU A 9 14.41 -88.46 -110.97
C LEU A 9 13.92 -89.76 -111.63
N ARG A 10 13.29 -89.68 -112.81
CA ARG A 10 13.15 -90.83 -113.71
C ARG A 10 14.43 -90.97 -114.51
N LEU A 11 15.26 -91.97 -114.20
CA LEU A 11 16.30 -92.42 -115.12
C LEU A 11 15.63 -93.20 -116.26
N PRO A 12 15.95 -92.94 -117.54
CA PRO A 12 15.45 -93.74 -118.65
C PRO A 12 16.01 -95.17 -118.59
N GLU A 13 15.15 -96.13 -118.91
CA GLU A 13 15.36 -97.58 -118.84
C GLU A 13 16.24 -98.05 -120.02
N ARG A 14 17.37 -98.72 -119.75
CA ARG A 14 18.26 -99.28 -120.79
C ARG A 14 17.73 -100.64 -121.27
N LEU A 15 17.32 -100.74 -122.54
CA LEU A 15 17.08 -102.02 -123.21
C LEU A 15 18.36 -102.48 -123.91
N GLU A 16 18.70 -103.75 -123.70
CA GLU A 16 19.91 -104.41 -124.20
C GLU A 16 19.85 -104.64 -125.71
N GLU A 17 20.72 -104.03 -126.53
CA GLU A 17 21.38 -104.70 -127.67
C GLU A 17 22.38 -103.80 -128.45
N ARG A 18 23.58 -104.36 -128.65
CA ARG A 18 24.62 -104.05 -129.67
C ARG A 18 25.25 -102.66 -129.68
N ASN A 19 26.40 -102.52 -129.00
CA ASN A 19 27.32 -101.38 -129.09
C ASN A 19 27.74 -101.10 -130.55
N ASP A 20 27.07 -100.16 -131.20
CA ASP A 20 27.51 -99.51 -132.44
C ASP A 20 28.25 -98.21 -132.05
N PRO A 21 29.30 -97.76 -132.76
CA PRO A 21 30.03 -96.53 -132.42
C PRO A 21 29.17 -95.26 -132.42
N ALA A 22 27.96 -95.30 -133.00
CA ALA A 22 26.97 -94.22 -132.96
C ALA A 22 26.25 -94.08 -131.61
N ASP A 23 26.25 -95.11 -130.75
CA ASP A 23 25.57 -95.10 -129.45
C ASP A 23 26.37 -94.35 -128.36
N ILE A 24 27.66 -94.10 -128.59
CA ILE A 24 28.52 -93.34 -127.66
C ILE A 24 28.20 -91.83 -127.73
N ASP A 25 27.88 -91.31 -128.91
CA ASP A 25 27.48 -89.90 -129.08
C ASP A 25 26.11 -89.63 -128.43
N ASP A 26 25.17 -90.60 -128.48
CA ASP A 26 23.85 -90.50 -127.86
C ASP A 26 23.92 -90.57 -126.31
N LEU A 27 24.81 -91.40 -125.76
CA LEU A 27 25.09 -91.44 -124.31
C LEU A 27 25.77 -90.15 -123.81
N THR A 28 26.59 -89.51 -124.66
CA THR A 28 27.23 -88.23 -124.35
C THR A 28 26.21 -87.09 -124.36
N TYR A 29 25.27 -87.12 -125.31
CA TYR A 29 24.15 -86.17 -125.38
C TYR A 29 23.23 -86.29 -124.15
N ASP A 30 22.89 -87.52 -123.73
CA ASP A 30 22.08 -87.75 -122.53
C ASP A 30 22.80 -87.34 -121.23
N MET A 31 24.13 -87.55 -121.13
CA MET A 31 24.93 -87.05 -120.00
C MET A 31 25.00 -85.51 -119.97
N GLU A 32 25.13 -84.85 -121.12
CA GLU A 32 25.09 -83.38 -121.18
C GLU A 32 23.72 -82.81 -120.78
N ILE A 33 22.62 -83.50 -121.12
CA ILE A 33 21.28 -83.11 -120.67
C ILE A 33 21.16 -83.27 -119.15
N ILE A 34 21.66 -84.38 -118.60
CA ILE A 34 21.64 -84.64 -117.16
C ILE A 34 22.49 -83.60 -116.39
N ASP A 35 23.68 -83.27 -116.88
CA ASP A 35 24.55 -82.28 -116.24
C ASP A 35 23.95 -80.86 -116.30
N ARG A 36 23.30 -80.51 -117.41
CA ARG A 36 22.60 -79.22 -117.56
C ARG A 36 21.40 -79.11 -116.61
N GLU A 37 20.66 -80.20 -116.42
CA GLU A 37 19.54 -80.22 -115.48
C GLU A 37 20.01 -80.20 -114.02
N LEU A 38 21.12 -80.87 -113.70
CA LEU A 38 21.78 -80.79 -112.39
C LEU A 38 22.28 -79.37 -112.07
N LYS A 39 22.90 -78.68 -113.05
CA LYS A 39 23.32 -77.27 -112.91
C LYS A 39 22.12 -76.37 -112.61
N LYS A 40 21.02 -76.55 -113.35
CA LYS A 40 19.79 -75.77 -113.19
C LYS A 40 19.11 -76.01 -111.83
N GLN A 41 19.18 -77.23 -111.30
CA GLN A 41 18.71 -77.51 -109.93
C GLN A 41 19.59 -76.85 -108.87
N ALA A 42 20.91 -76.89 -109.03
CA ALA A 42 21.82 -76.20 -108.10
C ALA A 42 21.58 -74.68 -108.05
N ASP A 43 21.33 -74.06 -109.21
CA ASP A 43 21.04 -72.62 -109.29
C ASP A 43 19.67 -72.29 -108.66
N LYS A 44 18.65 -73.14 -108.83
CA LYS A 44 17.35 -73.00 -108.15
C LYS A 44 17.41 -73.22 -106.64
N ASP A 45 18.24 -74.15 -106.17
CA ASP A 45 18.43 -74.38 -104.74
C ASP A 45 19.09 -73.16 -104.08
N ALA A 46 20.05 -72.51 -104.76
CA ALA A 46 20.63 -71.26 -104.32
C ALA A 46 19.59 -70.13 -104.23
N GLU A 47 18.75 -69.97 -105.26
CA GLU A 47 17.65 -68.97 -105.24
C GLU A 47 16.64 -69.25 -104.13
N LEU A 48 16.30 -70.53 -103.88
CA LEU A 48 15.40 -70.92 -102.81
C LEU A 48 15.97 -70.62 -101.43
N ASP A 49 17.28 -70.80 -101.23
CA ASP A 49 17.93 -70.48 -99.95
C ASP A 49 18.04 -68.97 -99.72
N ASP A 50 18.30 -68.16 -100.76
CA ASP A 50 18.22 -66.71 -100.68
C ASP A 50 16.78 -66.25 -100.35
N LEU A 51 15.77 -66.88 -100.96
CA LEU A 51 14.36 -66.56 -100.70
C LEU A 51 13.94 -66.95 -99.27
N LYS A 52 14.46 -68.06 -98.73
CA LYS A 52 14.26 -68.45 -97.32
C LYS A 52 14.95 -67.48 -96.37
N ALA A 53 16.15 -67.01 -96.68
CA ALA A 53 16.85 -66.01 -95.89
C ALA A 53 16.04 -64.69 -95.84
N SER A 54 15.59 -64.22 -97.01
CA SER A 54 14.78 -63.01 -97.12
C SER A 54 13.42 -63.12 -96.41
N ARG A 55 12.77 -64.29 -96.49
CA ARG A 55 11.52 -64.56 -95.74
C ARG A 55 11.74 -64.65 -94.24
N THR A 56 12.90 -65.12 -93.79
CA THR A 56 13.26 -65.17 -92.37
C THR A 56 13.45 -63.76 -91.81
N GLU A 57 14.13 -62.88 -92.54
CA GLU A 57 14.26 -61.46 -92.19
C GLU A 57 12.89 -60.76 -92.19
N LEU A 58 12.06 -60.99 -93.21
CA LEU A 58 10.72 -60.39 -93.28
C LEU A 58 9.83 -60.82 -92.10
N ASN A 59 9.89 -62.10 -91.71
CA ASN A 59 9.16 -62.60 -90.55
C ASN A 59 9.68 -62.00 -89.23
N ALA A 60 11.00 -61.82 -89.10
CA ALA A 60 11.60 -61.15 -87.94
C ALA A 60 11.14 -59.68 -87.85
N HIS A 61 11.03 -58.98 -88.99
CA HIS A 61 10.46 -57.64 -89.08
C HIS A 61 8.97 -57.60 -88.68
N ALA A 62 8.15 -58.51 -89.20
CA ALA A 62 6.71 -58.53 -88.96
C ALA A 62 6.32 -58.85 -87.50
N SER A 63 7.19 -59.54 -86.77
CA SER A 63 6.96 -59.96 -85.38
C SER A 63 7.71 -59.13 -84.33
N ALA A 64 8.57 -58.20 -84.76
CA ALA A 64 9.28 -57.31 -83.85
C ALA A 64 8.35 -56.21 -83.31
N SER A 65 8.56 -55.83 -82.05
CA SER A 65 7.94 -54.65 -81.47
C SER A 65 8.38 -53.39 -82.22
N VAL A 66 7.46 -52.44 -82.39
CA VAL A 66 7.74 -51.11 -82.99
C VAL A 66 8.95 -50.44 -82.31
N LEU A 67 9.18 -50.72 -81.02
CA LEU A 67 10.26 -50.13 -80.21
C LEU A 67 11.62 -50.83 -80.32
N ALA A 68 11.68 -52.05 -80.87
CA ALA A 68 12.90 -52.85 -80.96
C ALA A 68 13.02 -53.52 -82.34
N HIS A 69 12.64 -52.76 -83.36
CA HIS A 69 12.65 -53.25 -84.73
C HIS A 69 14.11 -53.52 -85.17
N PRO A 70 14.42 -54.63 -85.87
CA PRO A 70 15.80 -55.11 -86.08
C PRO A 70 16.71 -54.12 -86.81
N ASP A 71 16.13 -53.24 -87.61
CA ASP A 71 16.85 -52.22 -88.37
C ASP A 71 17.06 -50.91 -87.60
N GLY A 72 16.57 -50.78 -86.36
CA GLY A 72 16.68 -49.57 -85.56
C GLY A 72 15.95 -48.35 -86.16
N SER A 73 14.92 -48.55 -87.00
CA SER A 73 14.15 -47.48 -87.67
C SER A 73 13.55 -46.44 -86.72
N VAL A 74 13.32 -46.80 -85.45
CA VAL A 74 12.79 -45.89 -84.42
C VAL A 74 13.86 -45.27 -83.51
N THR A 75 15.14 -45.45 -83.83
CA THR A 75 16.25 -44.86 -83.06
C THR A 75 16.48 -43.39 -83.41
N ASP A 76 17.07 -42.65 -82.46
CA ASP A 76 17.41 -41.23 -82.66
C ASP A 76 18.37 -41.04 -83.85
N GLU A 77 19.26 -42.01 -84.13
CA GLU A 77 20.16 -42.01 -85.29
C GLU A 77 19.43 -41.99 -86.64
N LYS A 78 18.30 -42.69 -86.76
CA LYS A 78 17.54 -42.80 -88.02
C LYS A 78 16.43 -41.76 -88.16
N ILE A 79 15.74 -41.39 -87.09
CA ILE A 79 14.67 -40.39 -87.16
C ILE A 79 15.23 -38.95 -87.18
N GLY A 80 16.46 -38.76 -86.71
CA GLY A 80 17.14 -37.47 -86.71
C GLY A 80 16.73 -36.56 -85.54
N LEU A 81 17.38 -35.39 -85.48
CA LEU A 81 17.21 -34.45 -84.38
C LEU A 81 15.81 -33.80 -84.39
N ARG A 82 15.23 -33.58 -83.20
CA ARG A 82 13.98 -32.84 -83.01
C ARG A 82 14.26 -31.46 -82.45
N THR A 83 13.34 -30.52 -82.67
CA THR A 83 13.42 -29.16 -82.12
C THR A 83 12.30 -28.95 -81.12
N VAL A 84 12.64 -28.62 -79.87
CA VAL A 84 11.70 -28.24 -78.82
C VAL A 84 12.17 -26.93 -78.21
N GLY A 85 11.29 -25.91 -78.15
CA GLY A 85 11.63 -24.60 -77.60
C GLY A 85 12.82 -23.90 -78.28
N GLY A 86 13.09 -24.20 -79.55
CA GLY A 86 14.21 -23.63 -80.31
C GLY A 86 15.54 -24.40 -80.21
N VAL A 87 15.63 -25.44 -79.37
CA VAL A 87 16.85 -26.28 -79.25
C VAL A 87 16.69 -27.55 -80.09
N LYS A 88 17.62 -27.80 -81.01
CA LYS A 88 17.63 -28.98 -81.89
C LYS A 88 18.58 -30.06 -81.34
N ASN A 89 18.05 -31.19 -80.89
CA ASN A 89 18.85 -32.29 -80.33
C ASN A 89 18.13 -33.66 -80.46
N LYS A 90 18.80 -34.75 -80.07
CA LYS A 90 18.22 -36.10 -79.94
C LYS A 90 17.07 -36.09 -78.93
N LEU A 91 16.04 -36.89 -79.14
CA LEU A 91 14.83 -36.88 -78.31
C LEU A 91 15.17 -37.18 -76.85
N GLN A 92 16.00 -38.20 -76.60
CA GLN A 92 16.41 -38.57 -75.26
C GLN A 92 17.14 -37.42 -74.54
N ALA A 93 17.98 -36.67 -75.26
CA ALA A 93 18.71 -35.53 -74.70
C ALA A 93 17.77 -34.36 -74.36
N LEU A 94 16.76 -34.10 -75.20
CA LEU A 94 15.75 -33.07 -74.94
C LEU A 94 14.90 -33.41 -73.71
N LEU A 95 14.44 -34.67 -73.59
CA LEU A 95 13.67 -35.12 -72.42
C LEU A 95 14.52 -35.02 -71.15
N THR A 96 15.80 -35.37 -71.23
CA THR A 96 16.75 -35.23 -70.10
C THR A 96 16.91 -33.76 -69.68
N LEU A 97 17.09 -32.85 -70.65
CA LEU A 97 17.24 -31.42 -70.39
C LEU A 97 15.98 -30.82 -69.75
N ILE A 98 14.79 -31.18 -70.26
CA ILE A 98 13.51 -30.75 -69.68
C ILE A 98 13.37 -31.28 -68.25
N GLY A 99 13.72 -32.55 -68.02
CA GLY A 99 13.74 -33.13 -66.67
C GLY A 99 14.66 -32.35 -65.72
N GLN A 100 15.86 -31.98 -66.16
CA GLN A 100 16.81 -31.16 -65.38
C GLN A 100 16.27 -29.75 -65.08
N GLN A 101 15.63 -29.09 -66.05
CA GLN A 101 15.01 -27.77 -65.82
C GLN A 101 13.89 -27.84 -64.78
N ILE A 102 13.03 -28.85 -64.88
CA ILE A 102 11.96 -29.10 -63.90
C ILE A 102 12.55 -29.39 -62.52
N ALA A 103 13.60 -30.21 -62.45
CA ALA A 103 14.31 -30.50 -61.21
C ALA A 103 14.92 -29.22 -60.59
N GLY A 104 15.51 -28.34 -61.39
CA GLY A 104 16.01 -27.03 -60.96
C GLY A 104 14.92 -26.09 -60.43
N ILE A 105 13.74 -26.06 -61.08
CA ILE A 105 12.59 -25.29 -60.58
C ILE A 105 12.06 -25.87 -59.25
N LYS A 106 12.08 -27.20 -59.10
CA LYS A 106 11.66 -27.91 -57.88
C LYS A 106 12.68 -27.86 -56.75
N GLY A 107 13.96 -27.59 -57.05
CA GLY A 107 15.06 -27.68 -56.09
C GLY A 107 15.42 -29.12 -55.69
N THR A 108 15.19 -30.11 -56.56
CA THR A 108 15.48 -31.54 -56.30
C THR A 108 16.54 -32.10 -57.28
N GLU A 109 17.29 -33.14 -56.87
CA GLU A 109 18.33 -33.74 -57.71
C GLU A 109 17.79 -34.58 -58.88
N ALA A 110 16.58 -35.15 -58.72
CA ALA A 110 15.86 -35.81 -59.80
C ALA A 110 14.49 -35.15 -60.03
N TRP A 111 13.99 -35.22 -61.27
CA TRP A 111 12.64 -34.70 -61.58
C TRP A 111 11.54 -35.55 -60.94
N ASN A 112 11.84 -36.84 -60.68
CA ASN A 112 10.95 -37.89 -60.21
C ASN A 112 11.18 -38.32 -58.74
N ASP A 113 12.21 -37.81 -58.04
CA ASP A 113 12.46 -38.13 -56.62
C ASP A 113 12.27 -36.89 -55.72
N GLY A 114 11.63 -37.07 -54.55
CA GLY A 114 11.57 -36.07 -53.45
C GLY A 114 10.30 -35.20 -53.41
N PRO A 115 9.81 -34.83 -52.19
CA PRO A 115 8.39 -34.60 -51.95
C PRO A 115 7.94 -33.38 -52.73
N ALA A 116 6.75 -33.50 -53.33
CA ALA A 116 6.18 -32.36 -54.01
C ALA A 116 5.88 -31.26 -52.99
N ILE A 117 5.68 -30.05 -53.51
CA ILE A 117 4.45 -29.26 -53.36
C ILE A 117 3.15 -30.12 -53.32
N THR A 118 3.14 -31.25 -52.60
CA THR A 118 1.99 -32.11 -52.44
C THR A 118 1.08 -31.36 -51.48
N LEU A 119 -0.22 -31.45 -51.75
CA LEU A 119 -1.23 -30.96 -50.83
C LEU A 119 -1.02 -31.53 -49.41
N ALA A 120 -0.45 -32.75 -49.29
CA ALA A 120 -0.14 -33.40 -48.02
C ALA A 120 0.95 -32.68 -47.20
N ALA A 121 2.09 -32.32 -47.80
CA ALA A 121 3.17 -31.62 -47.09
C ALA A 121 2.76 -30.18 -46.71
N ALA A 122 2.06 -29.47 -47.59
CA ALA A 122 1.50 -28.14 -47.30
C ALA A 122 0.40 -28.21 -46.22
N LYS A 123 -0.39 -29.28 -46.19
CA LYS A 123 -1.37 -29.52 -45.12
C LYS A 123 -0.67 -29.76 -43.78
N GLN A 124 0.41 -30.55 -43.75
CA GLN A 124 1.14 -30.81 -42.52
C GLN A 124 1.73 -29.53 -41.90
N THR A 125 2.27 -28.62 -42.72
CA THR A 125 2.78 -27.33 -42.22
C THR A 125 1.67 -26.40 -41.76
N LEU A 126 0.54 -26.34 -42.48
CA LEU A 126 -0.64 -25.59 -42.05
C LEU A 126 -1.23 -26.12 -40.75
N ASP A 127 -1.31 -27.45 -40.60
CA ASP A 127 -1.78 -28.11 -39.39
C ASP A 127 -0.84 -27.81 -38.20
N ALA A 128 0.47 -27.78 -38.42
CA ALA A 128 1.45 -27.38 -37.40
C ALA A 128 1.31 -25.91 -36.98
N HIS A 129 1.13 -24.99 -37.93
CA HIS A 129 0.87 -23.57 -37.60
C HIS A 129 -0.45 -23.38 -36.87
N LYS A 130 -1.50 -24.11 -37.28
CA LYS A 130 -2.79 -24.08 -36.60
C LYS A 130 -2.66 -24.57 -35.15
N ALA A 131 -1.93 -25.67 -34.93
CA ALA A 131 -1.67 -26.19 -33.60
C ALA A 131 -0.94 -25.15 -32.72
N ALA A 132 0.12 -24.51 -33.25
CA ALA A 132 0.83 -23.46 -32.54
C ALA A 132 -0.05 -22.24 -32.22
N ALA A 133 -0.95 -21.85 -33.13
CA ALA A 133 -1.90 -20.77 -32.91
C ALA A 133 -2.95 -21.11 -31.84
N ASP A 134 -3.43 -22.36 -31.84
CA ASP A 134 -4.37 -22.85 -30.82
C ASP A 134 -3.70 -22.90 -29.43
N GLU A 135 -2.42 -23.32 -29.34
CA GLU A 135 -1.64 -23.32 -28.10
C GLU A 135 -1.41 -21.89 -27.55
N LEU A 136 -1.07 -20.94 -28.43
CA LEU A 136 -0.92 -19.54 -28.03
C LEU A 136 -2.24 -18.96 -27.50
N ARG A 137 -3.35 -19.28 -28.17
CA ARG A 137 -4.69 -18.85 -27.75
C ARG A 137 -5.05 -19.43 -26.39
N GLU A 138 -4.79 -20.72 -26.18
CA GLU A 138 -5.02 -21.38 -24.89
C GLU A 138 -4.20 -20.73 -23.77
N HIS A 139 -2.91 -20.45 -24.01
CA HIS A 139 -2.07 -19.76 -23.05
C HIS A 139 -2.57 -18.34 -22.73
N PHE A 140 -3.02 -17.61 -23.75
CA PHE A 140 -3.59 -16.27 -23.57
C PHE A 140 -4.90 -16.31 -22.77
N ASP A 141 -5.82 -17.23 -23.11
CA ASP A 141 -7.09 -17.41 -22.43
C ASP A 141 -6.87 -17.83 -20.97
N ALA A 142 -5.90 -18.72 -20.71
CA ALA A 142 -5.49 -19.12 -19.37
C ALA A 142 -4.91 -17.93 -18.57
N HIS A 143 -4.06 -17.11 -19.19
CA HIS A 143 -3.52 -15.90 -18.55
C HIS A 143 -4.63 -14.89 -18.22
N ALA A 144 -5.55 -14.63 -19.16
CA ALA A 144 -6.66 -13.70 -18.98
C ALA A 144 -7.66 -14.18 -17.91
N ALA A 145 -7.85 -15.50 -17.79
CA ALA A 145 -8.67 -16.12 -16.77
C ALA A 145 -8.00 -16.14 -15.39
N SER A 146 -6.66 -16.10 -15.33
CA SER A 146 -5.91 -16.14 -14.07
C SER A 146 -6.33 -15.01 -13.12
N LYS A 147 -6.63 -15.39 -11.88
CA LYS A 147 -6.87 -14.49 -10.73
C LYS A 147 -5.75 -14.60 -9.68
N ALA A 148 -4.64 -15.25 -10.07
CA ALA A 148 -3.43 -15.25 -9.28
C ALA A 148 -2.69 -13.92 -9.50
N ASN A 149 -1.96 -13.47 -8.48
CA ASN A 149 -1.06 -12.32 -8.56
C ASN A 149 -0.19 -12.43 -9.84
N PRO A 150 -0.30 -11.50 -10.82
CA PRO A 150 -0.69 -10.08 -10.67
C PRO A 150 -2.17 -9.71 -10.84
N HIS A 151 -3.04 -10.59 -11.33
CA HIS A 151 -4.45 -10.23 -11.60
C HIS A 151 -5.32 -10.39 -10.37
N ALA A 152 -6.13 -9.38 -10.05
CA ALA A 152 -7.13 -9.40 -8.96
C ALA A 152 -6.57 -9.77 -7.58
N VAL A 153 -5.44 -9.15 -7.20
CA VAL A 153 -4.75 -9.43 -5.93
C VAL A 153 -5.67 -9.18 -4.74
N THR A 154 -5.88 -10.22 -3.94
CA THR A 154 -6.67 -10.18 -2.71
C THR A 154 -5.85 -9.64 -1.55
N LYS A 155 -6.53 -9.14 -0.51
CA LYS A 155 -5.88 -8.76 0.75
C LYS A 155 -5.01 -9.87 1.32
N THR A 156 -5.47 -11.12 1.24
CA THR A 156 -4.70 -12.30 1.71
C THR A 156 -3.41 -12.48 0.91
N GLN A 157 -3.43 -12.31 -0.41
CA GLN A 157 -2.24 -12.45 -1.26
C GLN A 157 -1.14 -11.41 -0.95
N VAL A 158 -1.49 -10.27 -0.36
CA VAL A 158 -0.53 -9.23 0.09
C VAL A 158 -0.31 -9.23 1.61
N GLY A 159 -0.77 -10.26 2.33
CA GLY A 159 -0.59 -10.36 3.78
C GLY A 159 -1.51 -9.44 4.62
N LEU A 160 -2.49 -8.79 3.99
CA LEU A 160 -3.47 -7.90 4.63
C LEU A 160 -4.83 -8.57 4.89
N GLY A 161 -4.92 -9.91 4.80
CA GLY A 161 -6.19 -10.64 4.89
C GLY A 161 -6.98 -10.38 6.18
N ASN A 162 -6.26 -10.17 7.28
CA ASN A 162 -6.85 -9.87 8.59
C ASN A 162 -7.06 -8.36 8.83
N VAL A 163 -6.69 -7.50 7.86
CA VAL A 163 -6.80 -6.05 8.00
C VAL A 163 -8.20 -5.60 7.57
N PRO A 164 -9.06 -5.17 8.51
CA PRO A 164 -10.39 -4.66 8.19
C PRO A 164 -10.28 -3.44 7.28
N ASN A 165 -11.25 -3.26 6.37
CA ASN A 165 -11.34 -2.00 5.63
C ASN A 165 -12.16 -1.02 6.46
N VAL A 166 -11.50 -0.14 7.19
CA VAL A 166 -12.14 0.89 8.01
C VAL A 166 -11.53 2.24 7.65
N ALA A 167 -12.36 3.28 7.58
CA ALA A 167 -11.85 4.63 7.47
C ALA A 167 -10.99 4.95 8.70
N THR A 168 -9.89 5.68 8.53
CA THR A 168 -8.95 5.99 9.62
C THR A 168 -9.61 6.66 10.82
N ASN A 169 -10.72 7.38 10.59
CA ASN A 169 -11.39 8.19 11.60
C ASN A 169 -12.58 7.48 12.26
N ASP A 170 -13.00 6.31 11.76
CA ASP A 170 -14.15 5.55 12.24
C ASP A 170 -13.74 4.24 12.95
N GLN A 171 -12.49 4.17 13.39
CA GLN A 171 -12.00 3.03 14.15
C GLN A 171 -12.63 3.02 15.54
N THR A 172 -13.11 1.85 15.98
CA THR A 172 -13.71 1.63 17.30
C THR A 172 -12.75 0.76 18.15
N PRO A 173 -11.71 1.37 18.74
CA PRO A 173 -10.72 0.62 19.50
C PRO A 173 -11.36 -0.03 20.74
N THR A 174 -11.08 -1.31 20.94
CA THR A 174 -11.41 -2.01 22.18
C THR A 174 -10.23 -1.91 23.15
N TYR A 175 -10.52 -1.60 24.40
CA TYR A 175 -9.51 -1.49 25.45
C TYR A 175 -10.09 -1.94 26.80
N THR A 176 -9.20 -2.36 27.70
CA THR A 176 -9.51 -2.53 29.12
C THR A 176 -8.79 -1.43 29.87
N GLU A 177 -9.52 -0.73 30.74
CA GLU A 177 -8.96 0.34 31.53
C GLU A 177 -7.79 -0.14 32.40
N ALA A 178 -6.72 0.65 32.48
CA ALA A 178 -5.57 0.31 33.32
C ALA A 178 -5.94 0.39 34.80
N ALA A 179 -5.46 -0.57 35.60
CA ALA A 179 -5.71 -0.61 37.03
C ALA A 179 -5.16 0.61 37.79
N ALA A 180 -4.05 1.20 37.30
CA ALA A 180 -3.37 2.33 37.93
C ALA A 180 -2.89 3.36 36.89
N LEU A 181 -2.67 4.61 37.34
CA LEU A 181 -2.03 5.63 36.53
C LEU A 181 -0.59 5.21 36.21
N SER A 182 -0.27 5.16 34.92
CA SER A 182 1.06 4.81 34.43
C SER A 182 1.38 5.62 33.19
N ARG A 183 2.68 5.92 32.98
CA ARG A 183 3.15 6.56 31.76
C ARG A 183 2.92 5.65 30.56
N LEU A 184 2.66 6.25 29.39
CA LEU A 184 2.74 5.54 28.12
C LEU A 184 4.20 5.15 27.86
N VAL A 185 4.40 3.98 27.27
CA VAL A 185 5.72 3.49 26.84
C VAL A 185 5.69 3.28 25.33
N SER A 186 6.77 3.68 24.66
CA SER A 186 6.89 3.47 23.21
C SER A 186 6.92 1.97 22.89
N GLY A 187 6.15 1.56 21.88
CA GLY A 187 6.02 0.16 21.49
C GLY A 187 4.90 -0.61 22.21
N GLU A 188 4.14 0.03 23.09
CA GLU A 188 2.95 -0.60 23.68
C GLU A 188 1.84 -0.81 22.66
N THR A 189 1.02 -1.86 22.87
CA THR A 189 -0.17 -2.09 22.06
C THR A 189 -1.18 -0.95 22.23
N LEU A 190 -1.96 -0.66 21.18
CA LEU A 190 -3.02 0.35 21.24
C LEU A 190 -4.01 0.09 22.38
N ALA A 191 -4.38 -1.18 22.62
CA ALA A 191 -5.29 -1.54 23.72
C ALA A 191 -4.74 -1.10 25.09
N LEU A 192 -3.43 -1.29 25.33
CA LEU A 192 -2.78 -0.88 26.57
C LEU A 192 -2.67 0.65 26.68
N ALA A 193 -2.31 1.32 25.57
CA ALA A 193 -2.22 2.78 25.53
C ALA A 193 -3.59 3.44 25.79
N PHE A 194 -4.64 2.98 25.12
CA PHE A 194 -6.02 3.44 25.37
C PHE A 194 -6.47 3.12 26.79
N GLY A 195 -6.13 1.96 27.35
CA GLY A 195 -6.41 1.62 28.74
C GLY A 195 -5.79 2.60 29.76
N LYS A 196 -4.53 3.01 29.53
CA LYS A 196 -3.85 4.01 30.37
C LYS A 196 -4.44 5.40 30.20
N LEU A 197 -4.75 5.79 28.96
CA LEU A 197 -5.42 7.07 28.67
C LEU A 197 -6.80 7.14 29.32
N ALA A 198 -7.58 6.06 29.26
CA ALA A 198 -8.87 5.97 29.94
C ALA A 198 -8.71 6.14 31.46
N LYS A 199 -7.70 5.49 32.08
CA LYS A 199 -7.38 5.68 33.51
C LYS A 199 -7.03 7.13 33.84
N ALA A 200 -6.22 7.77 33.00
CA ALA A 200 -5.83 9.16 33.16
C ALA A 200 -7.03 10.13 33.04
N VAL A 201 -7.85 9.97 31.99
CA VAL A 201 -9.03 10.80 31.76
C VAL A 201 -10.03 10.66 32.90
N ARG A 202 -10.36 9.42 33.32
CA ARG A 202 -11.28 9.23 34.45
C ARG A 202 -10.71 9.82 35.75
N SER A 203 -9.41 9.64 36.03
CA SER A 203 -8.78 10.27 37.20
C SER A 203 -8.85 11.80 37.16
N LEU A 204 -8.72 12.41 35.99
CA LEU A 204 -8.89 13.85 35.82
C LEU A 204 -10.35 14.28 36.00
N MET A 205 -11.31 13.51 35.48
CA MET A 205 -12.73 13.77 35.70
C MET A 205 -13.10 13.69 37.18
N GLU A 206 -12.57 12.70 37.90
CA GLU A 206 -12.72 12.56 39.36
C GLU A 206 -12.11 13.77 40.08
N HIS A 207 -10.90 14.20 39.71
CA HIS A 207 -10.24 15.38 40.28
C HIS A 207 -11.00 16.69 40.02
N LEU A 208 -11.55 16.88 38.81
CA LEU A 208 -12.35 18.06 38.46
C LEU A 208 -13.70 18.10 39.17
N ALA A 209 -14.26 16.93 39.52
CA ALA A 209 -15.49 16.82 40.29
C ALA A 209 -15.25 16.97 41.81
N ASP A 210 -14.00 16.93 42.27
CA ASP A 210 -13.66 17.04 43.67
C ASP A 210 -13.75 18.50 44.15
N THR A 211 -14.63 18.75 45.11
CA THR A 211 -14.82 20.05 45.75
C THR A 211 -14.03 20.17 47.05
N GLU A 212 -13.53 19.06 47.59
CA GLU A 212 -12.54 19.08 48.66
C GLU A 212 -11.21 19.45 48.03
N ASN A 213 -10.47 20.39 48.61
CA ASN A 213 -9.23 20.86 48.00
C ASN A 213 -8.22 19.68 47.91
N PRO A 214 -7.99 19.11 46.71
CA PRO A 214 -7.38 17.79 46.57
C PRO A 214 -5.85 17.85 46.60
N HIS A 215 -5.30 19.03 46.86
CA HIS A 215 -3.89 19.26 47.06
C HIS A 215 -3.73 19.73 48.50
N THR A 216 -2.79 19.14 49.23
CA THR A 216 -2.40 19.52 50.58
C THR A 216 -1.79 20.92 50.60
N VAL A 217 -2.55 21.94 50.23
CA VAL A 217 -2.16 23.33 50.43
C VAL A 217 -2.28 23.60 51.91
N THR A 218 -1.13 23.80 52.53
CA THR A 218 -1.03 24.28 53.91
C THR A 218 -1.69 25.65 54.01
N ALA A 219 -2.17 26.04 55.19
CA ALA A 219 -2.66 27.40 55.44
C ALA A 219 -1.65 28.46 54.93
N HIS A 220 -0.35 28.19 55.10
CA HIS A 220 0.73 29.01 54.56
C HIS A 220 0.69 29.15 53.02
N GLN A 221 0.43 28.08 52.28
CA GLN A 221 0.33 28.13 50.81
C GLN A 221 -0.88 28.95 50.33
N ALA A 222 -1.93 29.08 51.14
CA ALA A 222 -3.09 29.92 50.87
C ALA A 222 -2.96 31.36 51.42
N GLY A 223 -1.84 31.70 52.09
CA GLY A 223 -1.66 32.99 52.76
C GLY A 223 -2.50 33.16 54.04
N ALA A 224 -3.09 32.07 54.55
CA ALA A 224 -3.85 32.04 55.79
C ALA A 224 -2.95 31.64 56.98
N TYR A 225 -3.24 32.17 58.17
CA TYR A 225 -2.61 31.69 59.40
C TYR A 225 -3.14 30.29 59.75
N THR A 226 -2.28 29.44 60.32
CA THR A 226 -2.74 28.21 60.96
C THR A 226 -3.63 28.54 62.16
N GLN A 227 -4.53 27.62 62.54
CA GLN A 227 -5.37 27.77 63.73
C GLN A 227 -4.54 28.18 64.96
N GLN A 228 -3.39 27.52 65.15
CA GLN A 228 -2.49 27.79 66.28
C GLN A 228 -1.89 29.21 66.26
N GLU A 229 -1.60 29.76 65.08
CA GLU A 229 -1.10 31.14 64.95
C GLU A 229 -2.19 32.17 65.22
N THR A 230 -3.42 31.93 64.72
CA THR A 230 -4.59 32.77 65.02
C THR A 230 -4.87 32.78 66.52
N ASP A 231 -4.95 31.60 67.15
CA ASP A 231 -5.21 31.47 68.58
C ASP A 231 -4.14 32.20 69.42
N LYS A 232 -2.85 32.11 69.02
CA LYS A 232 -1.75 32.84 69.69
C LYS A 232 -1.93 34.34 69.58
N LYS A 233 -2.33 34.86 68.42
CA LYS A 233 -2.54 36.30 68.20
C LYS A 233 -3.75 36.81 68.96
N ASP A 234 -4.85 36.08 68.94
CA ASP A 234 -6.06 36.43 69.68
C ASP A 234 -5.82 36.42 71.19
N ALA A 235 -5.09 35.42 71.70
CA ALA A 235 -4.68 35.39 73.09
C ALA A 235 -3.78 36.57 73.47
N ALA A 236 -2.83 36.96 72.60
CA ALA A 236 -1.97 38.11 72.82
C ALA A 236 -2.76 39.43 72.83
N VAL A 237 -3.68 39.63 71.89
CA VAL A 237 -4.56 40.81 71.84
C VAL A 237 -5.45 40.87 73.07
N LYS A 238 -6.07 39.75 73.47
CA LYS A 238 -6.90 39.66 74.66
C LYS A 238 -6.10 40.04 75.91
N SER A 239 -4.91 39.48 76.09
CA SER A 239 -4.06 39.77 77.25
C SER A 239 -3.62 41.25 77.30
N ALA A 240 -3.28 41.83 76.14
CA ALA A 240 -2.93 43.25 76.05
C ALA A 240 -4.12 44.15 76.41
N LEU A 241 -5.33 43.82 75.94
CA LEU A 241 -6.55 44.57 76.23
C LEU A 241 -6.93 44.47 77.71
N GLU A 242 -6.89 43.28 78.30
CA GLU A 242 -7.15 43.05 79.73
C GLU A 242 -6.16 43.84 80.61
N SER A 243 -4.88 43.82 80.25
CA SER A 243 -3.84 44.58 80.96
C SER A 243 -4.05 46.09 80.86
N ALA A 244 -4.36 46.60 79.66
CA ALA A 244 -4.63 48.01 79.44
C ALA A 244 -5.88 48.48 80.21
N LEU A 245 -6.93 47.67 80.22
CA LEU A 245 -8.16 47.98 80.95
C LEU A 245 -7.95 47.96 82.46
N ALA A 246 -7.21 46.98 82.99
CA ALA A 246 -6.84 46.93 84.41
C ALA A 246 -5.99 48.16 84.81
N ALA A 247 -5.02 48.54 83.99
CA ALA A 247 -4.21 49.74 84.21
C ALA A 247 -5.05 51.02 84.19
N HIS A 248 -5.97 51.15 83.23
CA HIS A 248 -6.87 52.31 83.13
C HIS A 248 -7.81 52.39 84.33
N THR A 249 -8.52 51.30 84.66
CA THR A 249 -9.52 51.28 85.75
C THR A 249 -8.87 51.40 87.14
N GLY A 250 -7.63 50.96 87.30
CA GLY A 250 -6.85 51.13 88.52
C GLY A 250 -6.19 52.51 88.65
N ASN A 251 -6.15 53.32 87.59
CA ASN A 251 -5.55 54.64 87.63
C ASN A 251 -6.43 55.58 88.48
N THR A 252 -5.89 56.09 89.59
CA THR A 252 -6.54 57.08 90.46
C THR A 252 -5.91 58.47 90.36
N SER A 253 -5.21 58.75 89.27
CA SER A 253 -4.77 60.11 88.94
C SER A 253 -5.93 60.90 88.36
N ASN A 254 -5.94 62.23 88.53
CA ASN A 254 -6.89 63.14 87.88
C ASN A 254 -7.03 62.76 86.38
N PRO A 255 -8.21 62.29 85.91
CA PRO A 255 -9.56 62.57 86.43
C PRO A 255 -10.18 61.58 87.43
N HIS A 256 -9.58 60.41 87.68
CA HIS A 256 -10.16 59.38 88.55
C HIS A 256 -9.80 59.62 90.02
N LYS A 257 -10.72 60.15 90.83
CA LYS A 257 -10.53 60.46 92.28
C LYS A 257 -9.62 61.66 92.56
N THR A 258 -9.87 62.78 91.89
CA THR A 258 -9.15 64.04 92.10
C THR A 258 -9.17 64.48 93.57
N THR A 259 -7.99 64.58 94.17
CA THR A 259 -7.76 65.05 95.53
C THR A 259 -7.55 66.56 95.57
N LYS A 260 -7.74 67.19 96.74
CA LYS A 260 -7.43 68.62 96.93
C LYS A 260 -5.99 68.96 96.56
N ALA A 261 -5.04 68.08 96.85
CA ALA A 261 -3.64 68.24 96.49
C ALA A 261 -3.42 68.29 94.97
N GLN A 262 -4.13 67.44 94.19
CA GLN A 262 -4.00 67.39 92.73
C GLN A 262 -4.45 68.67 92.00
N VAL A 263 -5.26 69.51 92.65
CA VAL A 263 -5.72 70.82 92.11
C VAL A 263 -5.13 72.01 92.86
N GLY A 264 -4.08 71.80 93.67
CA GLY A 264 -3.39 72.88 94.39
C GLY A 264 -4.12 73.42 95.62
N LEU A 265 -5.16 72.73 96.11
CA LEU A 265 -5.98 73.11 97.28
C LEU A 265 -5.61 72.31 98.55
N GLY A 266 -4.39 71.74 98.61
CA GLY A 266 -3.96 70.84 99.69
C GLY A 266 -4.03 71.47 101.10
N SER A 267 -3.86 72.78 101.20
CA SER A 267 -3.95 73.54 102.46
C SER A 267 -5.34 74.09 102.76
N CYS A 268 -6.32 73.85 101.88
CA CYS A 268 -7.67 74.37 102.06
C CYS A 268 -8.51 73.40 102.89
N ASP A 269 -9.02 73.85 104.03
CA ASP A 269 -10.00 73.12 104.83
C ASP A 269 -11.41 73.19 104.22
N ASN A 270 -12.19 72.12 104.37
CA ASN A 270 -13.62 72.12 104.02
C ASN A 270 -14.42 72.49 105.27
N THR A 271 -14.40 73.75 105.64
CA THR A 271 -15.15 74.27 106.77
C THR A 271 -16.45 74.90 106.27
N ALA A 272 -17.60 74.41 106.75
CA ALA A 272 -18.90 75.02 106.44
C ALA A 272 -18.95 76.47 106.97
N ASP A 273 -19.76 77.33 106.35
CA ASP A 273 -19.79 78.76 106.70
C ASP A 273 -20.12 79.00 108.18
N VAL A 274 -20.96 78.14 108.79
CA VAL A 274 -21.34 78.23 110.22
C VAL A 274 -20.18 77.93 111.17
N ASP A 275 -19.20 77.13 110.74
CA ASP A 275 -18.07 76.70 111.55
C ASP A 275 -16.82 77.60 111.36
N LYS A 276 -16.90 78.58 110.46
CA LYS A 276 -15.79 79.51 110.24
C LYS A 276 -15.59 80.40 111.47
N PRO A 277 -14.38 80.50 112.03
CA PRO A 277 -14.13 81.36 113.18
C PRO A 277 -14.34 82.83 112.80
N VAL A 278 -14.89 83.61 113.73
CA VAL A 278 -14.92 85.08 113.61
C VAL A 278 -13.48 85.58 113.56
N SER A 279 -13.15 86.37 112.56
CA SER A 279 -11.78 86.92 112.44
C SER A 279 -11.46 87.82 113.63
N THR A 280 -10.17 87.92 113.99
CA THR A 280 -9.71 88.84 115.04
C THR A 280 -10.19 90.27 114.83
N ALA A 281 -10.23 90.73 113.57
CA ALA A 281 -10.72 92.06 113.21
C ALA A 281 -12.22 92.22 113.49
N GLN A 282 -13.05 91.24 113.13
CA GLN A 282 -14.49 91.25 113.44
C GLN A 282 -14.75 91.17 114.94
N ALA A 283 -14.03 90.31 115.66
CA ALA A 283 -14.14 90.21 117.13
C ALA A 283 -13.76 91.53 117.81
N ALA A 284 -12.69 92.19 117.36
CA ALA A 284 -12.28 93.49 117.85
C ALA A 284 -13.32 94.59 117.58
N ALA A 285 -13.92 94.60 116.38
CA ALA A 285 -14.97 95.55 116.04
C ALA A 285 -16.23 95.36 116.91
N ILE A 286 -16.66 94.11 117.13
CA ILE A 286 -17.80 93.80 118.01
C ILE A 286 -17.50 94.25 119.45
N ALA A 287 -16.28 93.98 119.96
CA ALA A 287 -15.87 94.42 121.29
C ALA A 287 -15.87 95.95 121.43
N ALA A 288 -15.40 96.68 120.41
CA ALA A 288 -15.42 98.15 120.40
C ALA A 288 -16.86 98.69 120.44
N VAL A 289 -17.77 98.12 119.63
CA VAL A 289 -19.20 98.48 119.65
C VAL A 289 -19.83 98.16 121.00
N GLN A 290 -19.55 96.99 121.57
CA GLN A 290 -20.05 96.60 122.89
C GLN A 290 -19.56 97.55 123.98
N ASN A 291 -18.29 97.97 123.93
CA ASN A 291 -17.72 98.94 124.85
C ASN A 291 -18.38 100.32 124.70
N ALA A 292 -18.56 100.81 123.47
CA ALA A 292 -19.25 102.07 123.22
C ALA A 292 -20.69 102.05 123.74
N LEU A 293 -21.41 100.93 123.53
CA LEU A 293 -22.76 100.75 124.06
C LEU A 293 -22.79 100.72 125.59
N ASN A 294 -21.82 100.03 126.21
CA ASN A 294 -21.70 100.00 127.68
C ASN A 294 -21.39 101.39 128.24
N SER A 295 -20.49 102.15 127.61
CA SER A 295 -20.20 103.54 127.98
C SER A 295 -21.44 104.43 127.85
N HIS A 296 -22.18 104.35 126.74
CA HIS A 296 -23.43 105.10 126.57
C HIS A 296 -24.48 104.72 127.63
N LYS A 297 -24.63 103.43 127.96
CA LYS A 297 -25.57 102.99 129.02
C LYS A 297 -25.19 103.54 130.40
N ALA A 298 -23.90 103.72 130.67
CA ALA A 298 -23.39 104.24 131.94
C ALA A 298 -23.47 105.78 132.03
N ASP A 299 -23.58 106.47 130.90
CA ASP A 299 -23.66 107.94 130.86
C ASP A 299 -24.93 108.44 131.57
N LYS A 300 -24.75 109.29 132.58
CA LYS A 300 -25.79 109.97 133.36
C LYS A 300 -25.77 111.50 133.14
N ALA A 301 -25.04 111.97 132.14
CA ALA A 301 -25.17 113.34 131.68
C ALA A 301 -26.51 113.50 130.94
N ASN A 302 -27.12 114.68 131.05
CA ASN A 302 -28.29 115.08 130.25
C ASN A 302 -28.03 114.73 128.76
N PRO A 303 -28.85 113.85 128.13
CA PRO A 303 -30.27 113.56 128.40
C PRO A 303 -30.59 112.45 129.42
N HIS A 304 -29.62 111.70 129.92
CA HIS A 304 -29.88 110.63 130.89
C HIS A 304 -29.88 111.18 132.33
N ALA A 305 -30.92 110.88 133.11
CA ALA A 305 -31.05 111.29 134.52
C ALA A 305 -31.05 112.81 134.78
N VAL A 306 -31.77 113.60 133.97
CA VAL A 306 -31.93 115.04 134.17
C VAL A 306 -32.53 115.39 135.55
N THR A 307 -31.80 116.19 136.31
CA THR A 307 -32.22 116.75 137.60
C THR A 307 -33.06 118.01 137.39
N LYS A 308 -33.87 118.39 138.40
CA LYS A 308 -34.61 119.67 138.38
C LYS A 308 -33.71 120.86 138.06
N THR A 309 -32.45 120.80 138.49
CA THR A 309 -31.43 121.80 138.18
C THR A 309 -31.03 121.82 136.71
N GLN A 310 -30.85 120.65 136.08
CA GLN A 310 -30.46 120.58 134.67
C GLN A 310 -31.54 121.10 133.71
N VAL A 311 -32.82 121.12 134.11
CA VAL A 311 -33.93 121.69 133.31
C VAL A 311 -34.34 123.10 133.75
N GLY A 312 -33.55 123.76 134.61
CA GLY A 312 -33.81 125.13 135.06
C GLY A 312 -35.01 125.28 136.02
N LEU A 313 -35.51 124.18 136.59
CA LEU A 313 -36.65 124.14 137.51
C LEU A 313 -36.21 124.10 139.00
N SER A 314 -34.96 124.45 139.33
CA SER A 314 -34.44 124.41 140.72
C SER A 314 -35.28 125.23 141.71
N ASN A 315 -35.90 126.32 141.24
CA ASN A 315 -36.64 127.25 142.09
C ASN A 315 -38.16 127.00 142.10
N VAL A 316 -38.63 125.91 141.46
CA VAL A 316 -40.06 125.56 141.46
C VAL A 316 -40.35 124.69 142.67
N THR A 317 -41.00 125.27 143.69
CA THR A 317 -41.58 124.53 144.82
C THR A 317 -42.85 123.80 144.36
N ASN A 318 -43.11 122.62 144.91
CA ASN A 318 -44.14 121.69 144.42
C ASN A 318 -45.40 121.75 145.31
N ASP A 319 -45.80 122.99 145.60
CA ASP A 319 -46.87 123.33 146.54
C ASP A 319 -48.27 123.17 145.90
#